data_AF-A0A100WUX8-F1
#
_entry.id   AF-A0A100WUX8-F1
#
_cell.length_a   1.000
_cell.length_b   1.000
_cell.length_c   1.000
_cell.angle_alpha   90.00
_cell.angle_beta   90.00
_cell.angle_gamma   90.00
#
_symmetry.space_group_name_H-M   'P 1'
#
loop_
_entity.id
_entity.type
_entity.pdbx_description
1 polymer ?
#
loop_
_entity_poly.entity_id
_entity_poly.type
_entity_poly.pdbx_seq_one_letter_code
_entity_poly.pdbx_strand_id
1 'polypeptide(L)'
;MTAKACTRCGRVLPLSEFYRDSRVPVGRTSHCKTCCKTAQRARQTRAAPQPKPAKALADLFTTPELPGALCRGRWALFDPADRDDDHQVVERLHTEAVALCSRCPALAACQSWLESLPAHKRPTGIVAGRLVEEMKR
;
A
#
# COMPACT_ATOMS: atom_id res chain seq x y z
N MET A 1 -19.49 -6.61 -43.50
CA MET A 1 -19.86 -5.29 -42.92
C MET A 1 -18.80 -4.89 -41.90
N THR A 2 -17.98 -3.88 -42.21
CA THR A 2 -16.75 -3.53 -41.45
C THR A 2 -16.93 -2.33 -40.53
N ALA A 3 -18.17 -1.89 -40.28
CA ALA A 3 -18.50 -0.76 -39.43
C ALA A 3 -19.57 -1.14 -38.38
N LYS A 4 -19.56 -0.47 -37.23
CA LYS A 4 -20.54 -0.61 -36.15
C LYS A 4 -20.86 0.73 -35.51
N ALA A 5 -22.06 0.86 -34.93
CA ALA A 5 -22.45 2.04 -34.16
C ALA A 5 -21.82 2.03 -32.76
N CYS A 6 -21.29 3.17 -32.33
CA CYS A 6 -20.87 3.36 -30.95
C CYS A 6 -22.08 3.63 -30.06
N THR A 7 -22.29 2.83 -29.00
CA THR A 7 -23.43 2.99 -28.08
C THR A 7 -23.35 4.24 -27.19
N ARG A 8 -22.21 4.95 -27.17
CA ARG A 8 -22.02 6.17 -26.37
C ARG A 8 -22.21 7.46 -27.17
N CYS A 9 -21.69 7.53 -28.40
CA CYS A 9 -21.78 8.74 -29.23
C CYS A 9 -22.67 8.58 -30.48
N GLY A 10 -23.24 7.40 -30.72
CA GLY A 10 -24.18 7.13 -31.81
C GLY A 10 -23.56 7.02 -33.22
N ARG A 11 -22.28 7.37 -33.40
CA ARG A 11 -21.64 7.36 -34.73
C ARG A 11 -21.40 5.94 -35.25
N VAL A 12 -21.68 5.72 -36.53
CA VAL A 12 -21.31 4.51 -37.27
C VAL A 12 -19.85 4.65 -37.73
N LEU A 13 -18.97 3.81 -37.19
CA LEU A 13 -17.54 3.89 -37.42
C LEU A 13 -16.97 2.53 -37.83
N PRO A 14 -15.85 2.48 -38.56
CA PRO A 14 -15.17 1.22 -38.87
C PRO A 14 -14.78 0.43 -37.61
N LEU A 15 -14.70 -0.90 -37.69
CA LEU A 15 -14.28 -1.77 -36.57
C LEU A 15 -12.85 -1.45 -36.07
N SER A 16 -12.02 -0.80 -36.88
CA SER A 16 -10.70 -0.29 -36.48
C SER A 16 -10.79 0.80 -35.41
N GLU A 17 -11.91 1.52 -35.35
CA GLU A 17 -12.19 2.56 -34.35
C GLU A 17 -12.68 2.01 -33.01
N PHE A 18 -12.65 0.68 -32.83
CA PHE A 18 -13.02 -0.01 -31.60
C PHE A 18 -11.85 -0.89 -31.13
N TYR A 19 -11.59 -0.87 -29.83
CA TYR A 19 -10.57 -1.74 -29.23
C TYR A 19 -10.98 -3.20 -29.33
N ARG A 20 -9.99 -4.09 -29.49
CA ARG A 20 -10.16 -5.55 -29.43
C ARG A 20 -10.49 -5.95 -28.00
N ASP A 21 -11.51 -6.78 -27.83
CA ASP A 21 -11.89 -7.35 -26.53
C ASP A 21 -12.24 -8.82 -26.75
N SER A 22 -11.36 -9.70 -26.30
CA SER A 22 -11.50 -11.15 -26.44
C SER A 22 -12.57 -11.75 -25.52
N ARG A 23 -13.08 -10.99 -24.55
CA ARG A 23 -14.07 -11.46 -23.58
C ARG A 23 -15.50 -11.41 -24.13
N VAL A 24 -15.72 -10.72 -25.25
CA VAL A 24 -17.04 -10.63 -25.89
C VAL A 24 -17.03 -11.45 -27.18
N PRO A 25 -18.13 -12.17 -27.50
CA PRO A 25 -18.23 -12.98 -28.73
C PRO A 25 -17.94 -12.19 -30.02
N VAL A 26 -18.22 -10.89 -30.00
CA VAL A 26 -18.02 -9.96 -31.14
C VAL A 26 -16.55 -9.52 -31.29
N GLY A 27 -15.68 -9.81 -30.31
CA GLY A 27 -14.25 -9.50 -30.36
C GLY A 27 -13.89 -8.01 -30.27
N ARG A 28 -14.87 -7.11 -30.08
CA ARG A 28 -14.72 -5.65 -30.12
C ARG A 28 -15.56 -4.96 -29.06
N THR A 29 -14.99 -3.95 -28.43
CA THR A 29 -15.68 -3.05 -27.47
C THR A 29 -16.94 -2.38 -28.06
N SER A 30 -17.92 -2.03 -27.21
CA SER A 30 -19.15 -1.31 -27.61
C SER A 30 -18.94 0.20 -27.86
N HIS A 31 -17.87 0.76 -27.30
CA HIS A 31 -17.53 2.18 -27.41
C HIS A 31 -16.34 2.40 -28.35
N CYS A 32 -16.36 3.50 -29.11
CA CYS A 32 -15.24 3.86 -29.97
C CYS A 32 -14.02 4.30 -29.14
N LYS A 33 -12.84 4.26 -29.76
CA LYS A 33 -11.56 4.65 -29.13
C LYS A 33 -11.63 6.04 -28.50
N THR A 34 -12.24 7.00 -29.18
CA THR A 34 -12.39 8.37 -28.66
C THR A 34 -13.24 8.40 -27.40
N CYS A 35 -14.38 7.73 -27.40
CA CYS A 35 -15.24 7.61 -26.22
C CYS A 35 -14.51 6.95 -25.04
N CYS A 36 -13.77 5.87 -25.30
CA CYS A 36 -12.96 5.22 -24.27
C CYS A 36 -11.87 6.15 -23.72
N LYS A 37 -11.13 6.86 -24.58
CA LYS A 37 -10.11 7.83 -24.19
C LYS A 37 -10.70 8.98 -23.36
N THR A 38 -11.86 9.51 -23.74
CA THR A 38 -12.53 10.57 -22.98
C THR A 38 -12.98 10.08 -21.61
N ALA A 39 -13.54 8.87 -21.50
CA ALA A 39 -13.85 8.27 -20.20
C ALA A 39 -12.60 8.03 -19.35
N GLN A 40 -11.52 7.54 -19.95
CA GLN A 40 -10.26 7.30 -19.25
C GLN A 40 -9.66 8.61 -18.73
N ARG A 41 -9.61 9.66 -19.55
CA ARG A 41 -9.15 10.99 -19.13
C ARG A 41 -10.01 11.55 -18.01
N ALA A 42 -11.34 11.44 -18.10
CA ALA A 42 -12.24 11.88 -17.04
C ALA A 42 -12.06 11.10 -15.72
N ARG A 43 -11.63 9.83 -15.78
CA ARG A 43 -11.22 9.06 -14.59
C ARG A 43 -9.88 9.54 -14.05
N GLN A 44 -8.90 9.79 -14.91
CA GLN A 44 -7.56 10.27 -14.53
C GLN A 44 -7.62 11.67 -13.90
N THR A 45 -8.40 12.60 -14.46
CA THR A 45 -8.53 13.96 -13.90
C THR A 45 -9.36 14.01 -12.62
N ARG A 46 -10.16 12.96 -12.33
CA ARG A 46 -10.92 12.83 -11.08
C ARG A 46 -10.21 11.91 -10.06
N ALA A 47 -9.03 11.39 -10.39
CA ALA A 47 -8.27 10.48 -9.54
C ALA A 47 -7.03 11.18 -8.97
N ALA A 48 -7.22 11.96 -7.91
CA ALA A 48 -6.34 11.72 -6.78
C ALA A 48 -6.61 10.27 -6.34
N PRO A 49 -5.59 9.43 -6.08
CA PRO A 49 -5.84 8.12 -5.50
C PRO A 49 -6.67 8.35 -4.23
N GLN A 50 -7.89 7.83 -4.20
CA GLN A 50 -8.65 7.73 -2.97
C GLN A 50 -7.72 7.01 -1.98
N PRO A 51 -7.34 7.60 -0.83
CA PRO A 51 -6.63 6.84 0.17
C PRO A 51 -7.50 5.61 0.47
N LYS A 52 -6.90 4.41 0.40
CA LYS A 52 -7.56 3.19 0.86
C LYS A 52 -8.14 3.50 2.25
N PRO A 53 -9.36 3.05 2.59
CA PRO A 53 -9.96 3.40 3.88
C PRO A 53 -8.94 3.01 4.94
N ALA A 54 -8.36 4.02 5.59
CA ALA A 54 -7.53 3.81 6.75
C ALA A 54 -8.40 3.01 7.70
N LYS A 55 -7.99 1.76 8.00
CA LYS A 55 -8.58 1.04 9.13
C LYS A 55 -8.59 2.04 10.28
N ALA A 56 -9.76 2.20 10.88
CA ALA A 56 -10.05 3.27 11.81
C ALA A 56 -8.88 3.52 12.77
N LEU A 57 -8.59 4.79 13.05
CA LEU A 57 -7.63 5.24 14.07
C LEU A 57 -7.86 4.62 15.47
N ALA A 58 -8.89 3.80 15.66
CA ALA A 58 -9.21 3.07 16.88
C ALA A 58 -8.10 2.08 17.32
N ASP A 59 -7.25 1.56 16.42
CA ASP A 59 -6.11 0.69 16.81
C ASP A 59 -4.85 1.49 17.22
N LEU A 60 -4.81 2.82 17.04
CA LEU A 60 -3.64 3.67 17.38
C LEU A 60 -3.40 3.82 18.88
N PHE A 61 -4.31 3.34 19.74
CA PHE A 61 -4.23 3.45 21.20
C PHE A 61 -3.91 2.14 21.92
N THR A 62 -3.36 1.14 21.23
CA THR A 62 -2.90 -0.09 21.92
C THR A 62 -1.45 -0.01 22.40
N THR A 63 -0.66 0.96 21.95
CA THR A 63 0.71 1.12 22.43
C THR A 63 0.69 1.74 23.84
N PRO A 64 1.25 1.07 24.86
CA PRO A 64 1.32 1.64 26.20
C PRO A 64 2.13 2.93 26.18
N GLU A 65 1.92 3.77 27.19
CA GLU A 65 2.86 4.86 27.43
C GLU A 65 4.23 4.25 27.70
N LEU A 66 5.21 4.60 26.85
CA LEU A 66 6.60 4.16 26.96
C LEU A 66 7.47 5.40 27.27
N PRO A 67 7.49 5.90 28.52
CA PRO A 67 8.29 7.06 28.88
C PRO A 67 9.76 6.83 28.58
N GLY A 68 10.41 7.81 27.94
CA GLY A 68 11.84 7.73 27.61
C GLY A 68 12.19 6.76 26.48
N ALA A 69 11.21 6.30 25.69
CA ALA A 69 11.47 5.43 24.55
C ALA A 69 12.40 6.09 23.51
N LEU A 70 13.56 5.47 23.26
CA LEU A 70 14.59 6.01 22.35
C LEU A 70 14.16 6.00 20.87
N CYS A 71 13.12 5.24 20.51
CA CYS A 71 12.56 5.26 19.16
C CYS A 71 11.74 6.53 18.86
N ARG A 72 11.30 7.27 19.88
CA ARG A 72 10.46 8.45 19.70
C ARG A 72 11.22 9.53 18.92
N GLY A 73 10.64 9.98 17.81
CA GLY A 73 11.25 10.96 16.91
C GLY A 73 12.27 10.38 15.92
N ARG A 74 12.48 9.06 15.90
CA ARG A 74 13.44 8.36 15.03
C ARG A 74 12.80 7.25 14.20
N TRP A 75 11.52 7.40 13.86
CA TRP A 75 10.67 6.39 13.21
C TRP A 75 11.32 5.75 11.97
N ALA A 76 12.00 6.53 11.12
CA ALA A 76 12.70 6.03 9.95
C ALA A 76 13.78 4.95 10.21
N LEU A 77 14.33 4.85 11.43
CA LEU A 77 15.26 3.77 11.80
C LEU A 77 14.54 2.47 12.16
N PHE A 78 13.31 2.57 12.64
CA PHE A 78 12.54 1.46 13.19
C PHE A 78 11.45 0.94 12.25
N ASP A 79 11.11 1.71 11.22
CA ASP A 79 10.12 1.33 10.21
C ASP A 79 10.59 0.14 9.36
N PRO A 80 9.65 -0.67 8.83
CA PRO A 80 9.98 -1.76 7.92
C PRO A 80 10.57 -1.24 6.61
N ALA A 81 11.39 -2.06 5.96
CA ALA A 81 11.91 -1.78 4.63
C ALA A 81 10.82 -1.80 3.56
N ASP A 82 10.87 -0.84 2.63
CA ASP A 82 10.05 -0.83 1.42
C ASP A 82 10.64 -1.73 0.33
N ARG A 83 9.80 -2.10 -0.65
CA ARG A 83 10.18 -3.02 -1.75
C ARG A 83 11.35 -2.51 -2.61
N ASP A 84 11.52 -1.20 -2.67
CA ASP A 84 12.49 -0.53 -3.54
C ASP A 84 13.73 -0.05 -2.77
N ASP A 85 13.81 -0.32 -1.45
CA ASP A 85 14.94 0.10 -0.62
C ASP A 85 16.21 -0.72 -0.89
N ASP A 86 17.36 -0.08 -0.69
CA ASP A 86 18.64 -0.75 -0.76
C ASP A 86 18.86 -1.64 0.47
N HIS A 87 18.97 -2.94 0.21
CA HIS A 87 19.26 -4.02 1.16
C HIS A 87 20.37 -3.69 2.18
N GLN A 88 21.49 -3.14 1.74
CA GLN A 88 22.64 -2.84 2.62
C GLN A 88 22.35 -1.64 3.51
N VAL A 89 21.61 -0.66 2.98
CA VAL A 89 21.16 0.51 3.76
C VAL A 89 20.17 0.06 4.82
N VAL A 90 19.19 -0.76 4.45
CA VAL A 90 18.19 -1.33 5.37
C VAL A 90 18.86 -2.11 6.49
N GLU A 91 19.79 -3.01 6.16
CA GLU A 91 20.50 -3.82 7.15
C GLU A 91 21.28 -2.97 8.16
N ARG A 92 21.94 -1.91 7.69
CA ARG A 92 22.64 -0.95 8.55
C ARG A 92 21.67 -0.22 9.48
N LEU A 93 20.55 0.28 8.96
CA LEU A 93 19.53 0.99 9.75
C LEU A 93 18.92 0.07 10.81
N HIS A 94 18.57 -1.16 10.42
CA HIS A 94 18.04 -2.16 11.35
C HIS A 94 19.05 -2.53 12.45
N THR A 95 20.32 -2.66 12.11
CA THR A 95 21.39 -2.93 13.10
C THR A 95 21.50 -1.78 14.11
N GLU A 96 21.49 -0.54 13.63
CA GLU A 96 21.51 0.65 14.49
C GLU A 96 20.27 0.72 15.39
N ALA A 97 19.08 0.45 14.84
CA ALA A 97 17.83 0.46 15.58
C ALA A 97 17.81 -0.61 16.69
N VAL A 98 18.31 -1.82 16.42
CA VAL A 98 18.45 -2.89 17.44
C VAL A 98 19.41 -2.45 18.55
N ALA A 99 20.55 -1.86 18.20
CA ALA A 99 21.52 -1.37 19.19
C ALA A 99 20.98 -0.23 20.06
N LEU A 100 20.13 0.64 19.50
CA LEU A 100 19.41 1.66 20.26
C LEU A 100 18.33 1.05 21.15
N CYS A 101 17.57 0.07 20.64
CA CYS A 101 16.48 -0.54 21.36
C CYS A 101 16.98 -1.32 22.60
N SER A 102 18.11 -2.02 22.48
CA SER A 102 18.71 -2.79 23.59
C SER A 102 19.12 -1.93 24.79
N ARG A 103 19.32 -0.62 24.58
CA ARG A 103 19.68 0.37 25.61
C ARG A 103 18.49 1.22 26.06
N CYS A 104 17.30 0.96 25.53
CA CYS A 104 16.10 1.75 25.78
C CYS A 104 15.56 1.48 27.20
N PRO A 105 15.28 2.53 28.02
CA PRO A 105 14.71 2.33 29.35
C PRO A 105 13.31 1.70 29.30
N ALA A 106 12.59 1.86 28.19
CA ALA A 106 11.26 1.30 27.98
C ALA A 106 11.25 -0.11 27.35
N LEU A 107 12.41 -0.76 27.21
CA LEU A 107 12.53 -2.04 26.48
C LEU A 107 11.64 -3.14 27.09
N ALA A 108 11.66 -3.31 28.41
CA ALA A 108 10.88 -4.36 29.08
C ALA A 108 9.36 -4.19 28.85
N ALA A 109 8.85 -2.97 29.03
CA ALA A 109 7.44 -2.66 28.76
C ALA A 109 7.07 -2.86 27.29
N CYS A 110 7.98 -2.50 26.36
CA CYS A 110 7.80 -2.71 24.93
C CYS A 110 7.73 -4.21 24.57
N GLN A 111 8.55 -5.05 25.19
CA GLN A 111 8.54 -6.51 25.02
C GLN A 111 7.22 -7.12 25.49
N SER A 112 6.80 -6.83 26.73
CA SER A 112 5.55 -7.34 27.29
C SER A 112 4.34 -6.94 26.44
N TRP A 113 4.32 -5.70 25.94
CA TRP A 113 3.27 -5.25 25.02
C TRP A 113 3.27 -6.05 23.72
N LEU A 114 4.41 -6.15 23.03
CA LEU A 114 4.51 -6.85 21.75
C LEU A 114 4.14 -8.34 21.87
N GLU A 115 4.46 -8.97 23.00
CA GLU A 115 4.12 -10.35 23.29
C GLU A 115 2.63 -10.56 23.53
N SER A 116 1.96 -9.58 24.15
CA SER A 116 0.51 -9.61 24.35
C SER A 116 -0.30 -9.51 23.04
N LEU A 117 0.30 -8.99 21.97
CA LEU A 117 -0.37 -8.82 20.69
C LEU A 117 -0.48 -10.14 19.89
N PRO A 118 -1.67 -10.47 19.36
CA PRO A 118 -1.83 -11.52 18.35
C PRO A 118 -0.92 -11.26 17.14
N ALA A 119 -0.39 -12.31 16.50
CA ALA A 119 0.60 -12.18 15.44
C ALA A 119 0.19 -11.22 14.30
N HIS A 120 -1.09 -11.22 13.90
CA HIS A 120 -1.63 -10.36 12.85
C HIS A 120 -1.84 -8.89 13.26
N LYS A 121 -1.69 -8.56 14.55
CA LYS A 121 -1.74 -7.20 15.08
C LYS A 121 -0.37 -6.65 15.44
N ARG A 122 0.70 -7.45 15.29
CA ARG A 122 2.04 -7.01 15.63
C ARG A 122 2.52 -5.97 14.61
N PRO A 123 3.06 -4.82 15.06
CA PRO A 123 3.71 -3.85 14.18
C PRO A 123 4.92 -4.49 13.50
N THR A 124 5.17 -4.10 12.26
CA THR A 124 6.32 -4.53 11.46
C THR A 124 7.51 -3.58 11.64
N GLY A 125 8.72 -4.04 11.29
CA GLY A 125 9.96 -3.29 11.50
C GLY A 125 10.68 -3.68 12.78
N ILE A 126 11.52 -2.80 13.34
CA ILE A 126 12.26 -3.05 14.58
C ILE A 126 11.40 -2.66 15.78
N VAL A 127 10.95 -3.67 16.55
CA VAL A 127 10.09 -3.47 17.71
C VAL A 127 10.59 -4.34 18.86
N ALA A 128 10.68 -3.77 20.06
CA ALA A 128 11.16 -4.47 21.26
C ALA A 128 12.52 -5.18 21.09
N GLY A 129 13.40 -4.61 20.26
CA GLY A 129 14.76 -5.11 20.00
C GLY A 129 14.85 -6.22 18.97
N ARG A 130 13.79 -6.51 18.22
CA ARG A 130 13.75 -7.55 17.19
C ARG A 130 13.10 -7.06 15.89
N LEU A 131 13.52 -7.63 14.77
CA LEU A 131 12.81 -7.47 13.49
C LEU A 131 11.51 -8.27 13.53
N VAL A 132 10.39 -7.57 13.31
CA VAL A 132 9.06 -8.15 13.15
C VAL A 132 8.68 -8.04 11.69
N GLU A 133 8.62 -9.18 11.02
CA GLU A 133 8.26 -9.26 9.60
C GLU A 133 6.74 -9.28 9.39
N GLU A 134 6.29 -8.86 8.21
CA GLU A 134 4.87 -8.93 7.85
C GLU A 134 4.46 -10.39 7.63
N MET A 135 3.54 -10.88 8.47
CA MET A 135 2.98 -12.22 8.32
C MET A 135 2.02 -12.24 7.13
N LYS A 136 2.48 -12.70 5.96
CA LYS A 136 1.62 -12.96 4.80
C LYS A 136 0.62 -14.06 5.16
N ARG A 137 -0.67 -13.73 5.14
CA ARG A 137 -1.78 -14.64 5.43
C ARG A 137 -2.14 -15.50 4.22
#